data_AF-A0A7J6PSX1-F1
#
_entry.id   AF-A0A7J6PSX1-F1
#
_cell.length_a   1.000
_cell.length_b   1.000
_cell.length_c   1.000
_cell.angle_alpha   90.00
_cell.angle_beta   90.00
_cell.angle_gamma   90.00
#
_symmetry.space_group_name_H-M   'P 1'
#
loop_
_entity.id
_entity.type
_entity.pdbx_description
1 polymer ?
#
loop_
_entity_poly.entity_id
_entity_poly.type
_entity_poly.pdbx_seq_one_letter_code
_entity_poly.pdbx_strand_id
1 'polypeptide(L)'
;MAILLIELYGTLVVSLMLPCSPAEASHLLIEEAVLVALDESGLVGPGDTGDEAAPSLLSRFLTAFNRLVAGYRRTRCRTLLRVRVDETDGAKSVAYTCIRYRYDAVEDSFVPAAEGIKVFPSVARRRLLRGGLAHDECARLQRLIGSNEITVQLPTVFQSLVAEFSSVFYVIQSMGCWVDLGYYLWNVGALLLIVMLVTGSVKALTVVRPQKKKLHELAKHDTDVVALRDGEWTTIRSTAVVMGDLLRIDEQQELVCDGFLLDGTAVLDESALTGEPMPVHKVAVDEGCEDFDRRNAVYA
;
A
#
# COMPACT_ATOMS: atom_id res chain seq x y z
N MET A 1 -17.17 18.94 3.50
CA MET A 1 -18.47 18.23 3.56
C MET A 1 -18.37 16.81 2.98
N ALA A 2 -17.95 16.62 1.72
CA ALA A 2 -17.89 15.28 1.10
C ALA A 2 -16.91 14.29 1.78
N ILE A 3 -15.69 14.71 2.14
CA ILE A 3 -14.76 13.88 2.95
C ILE A 3 -15.40 13.52 4.29
N LEU A 4 -15.94 14.52 4.99
CA LEU A 4 -16.66 14.32 6.25
C LEU A 4 -17.84 13.35 6.10
N LEU A 5 -18.56 13.37 4.97
CA LEU A 5 -19.66 12.43 4.68
C LEU A 5 -19.18 11.01 4.38
N ILE A 6 -18.08 10.85 3.63
CA ILE A 6 -17.47 9.55 3.34
C ILE A 6 -16.91 8.94 4.63
N GLU A 7 -16.25 9.73 5.46
CA GLU A 7 -15.71 9.34 6.76
C GLU A 7 -16.83 9.06 7.77
N LEU A 8 -17.88 9.89 7.80
CA LEU A 8 -19.08 9.65 8.61
C LEU A 8 -19.73 8.34 8.18
N TYR A 9 -19.87 8.09 6.88
CA TYR A 9 -20.40 6.83 6.35
C TYR A 9 -19.54 5.63 6.78
N GLY A 10 -18.22 5.71 6.64
CA GLY A 10 -17.31 4.65 7.11
C GLY A 10 -17.46 4.39 8.61
N THR A 11 -17.55 5.45 9.42
CA THR A 11 -17.74 5.37 10.87
C THR A 11 -19.10 4.76 11.22
N LEU A 12 -20.16 5.12 10.49
CA LEU A 12 -21.53 4.67 10.72
C LEU A 12 -21.68 3.20 10.32
N VAL A 13 -21.07 2.78 9.21
CA VAL A 13 -21.01 1.38 8.78
C VAL A 13 -20.29 0.52 9.83
N VAL A 14 -19.13 0.96 10.31
CA VAL A 14 -18.39 0.24 11.36
C VAL A 14 -19.20 0.18 12.65
N SER A 15 -19.87 1.28 13.03
CA SER A 15 -20.72 1.32 14.23
C SER A 15 -21.98 0.44 14.15
N LEU A 16 -22.43 0.11 12.93
CA LEU A 16 -23.57 -0.79 12.68
C LEU A 16 -23.14 -2.26 12.58
N MET A 17 -21.83 -2.55 12.48
CA MET A 17 -21.31 -3.92 12.44
C MET A 17 -21.22 -4.51 13.85
N LEU A 18 -21.58 -5.78 13.96
CA LEU A 18 -21.49 -6.53 15.22
C LEU A 18 -20.10 -7.15 15.35
N PRO A 19 -19.45 -7.06 16.53
CA PRO A 19 -18.21 -7.79 16.77
C PRO A 19 -18.52 -9.29 16.75
N CYS A 20 -17.72 -10.05 15.99
CA CYS A 20 -17.81 -11.50 15.89
C CYS A 20 -16.40 -12.10 15.94
N SER A 21 -16.30 -13.42 16.17
CA SER A 21 -15.01 -14.10 16.12
C SER A 21 -14.42 -14.03 14.71
N PRO A 22 -13.08 -14.02 14.58
CA PRO A 22 -12.40 -14.05 13.27
C PRO A 22 -12.86 -15.22 12.39
N ALA A 23 -13.20 -16.35 13.01
CA ALA A 23 -13.76 -17.54 12.39
C ALA A 23 -15.05 -17.29 11.58
N GLU A 24 -15.92 -16.34 11.97
CA GLU A 24 -17.20 -16.05 11.32
C GLU A 24 -17.20 -14.70 10.59
N ALA A 25 -16.16 -13.90 10.77
CA ALA A 25 -16.07 -12.54 10.26
C ALA A 25 -16.15 -12.47 8.73
N SER A 26 -16.99 -11.54 8.24
CA SER A 26 -17.07 -11.13 6.83
C SER A 26 -16.14 -9.96 6.51
N HIS A 27 -15.82 -9.15 7.52
CA HIS A 27 -14.95 -7.99 7.43
C HIS A 27 -14.02 -7.96 8.66
N LEU A 28 -12.80 -7.47 8.45
CA LEU A 28 -11.86 -7.17 9.52
C LEU A 28 -11.69 -5.66 9.64
N LEU A 29 -11.78 -5.14 10.86
CA LEU A 29 -11.42 -3.77 11.16
C LEU A 29 -10.00 -3.77 11.71
N ILE A 30 -9.06 -3.17 10.97
CA ILE A 30 -7.71 -2.93 11.46
C ILE A 30 -7.69 -1.55 12.10
N GLU A 31 -7.43 -1.53 13.40
CA GLU A 31 -7.10 -0.31 14.13
C GLU A 31 -5.58 -0.17 14.15
N GLU A 32 -5.06 0.76 13.35
CA GLU A 32 -3.65 1.14 13.45
C GLU A 32 -3.44 1.83 14.78
N ALA A 33 -2.81 1.12 15.72
CA ALA A 33 -2.21 1.75 16.89
C ALA A 33 -0.99 2.55 16.42
N VAL A 34 -1.22 3.72 15.82
CA VAL A 34 -0.13 4.65 15.60
C VAL A 34 0.31 5.09 17.00
N LEU A 35 1.42 4.53 17.47
CA LEU A 35 2.22 5.11 18.55
C LEU A 35 2.73 6.45 18.03
N VAL A 36 1.84 7.44 18.00
CA VAL A 36 2.21 8.83 17.80
C VAL A 36 2.90 9.24 19.10
N ALA A 37 4.16 8.84 19.26
CA ALA A 37 5.12 9.56 20.07
C ALA A 37 5.42 10.88 19.33
N LEU A 38 4.39 11.74 19.20
CA LEU A 38 4.67 13.16 19.06
C LEU A 38 5.12 13.57 20.45
N ASP A 39 6.43 13.70 20.57
CA ASP A 39 7.07 14.45 21.62
C ASP A 39 6.42 15.85 21.63
N GLU A 40 5.38 16.03 22.44
CA GLU A 40 4.68 17.30 22.62
C GLU A 40 5.62 18.36 23.22
N SER A 41 6.87 18.03 23.55
CA SER A 41 7.88 18.96 24.04
C SER A 41 8.35 19.97 22.99
N GLY A 42 8.10 19.74 21.69
CA GLY A 42 8.47 20.66 20.61
C GLY A 42 7.36 21.58 20.10
N LEU A 43 6.10 21.32 20.45
CA LEU A 43 5.01 22.25 20.18
C LEU A 43 4.99 23.25 21.33
N VAL A 44 5.50 24.45 21.04
CA VAL A 44 5.43 25.65 21.88
C VAL A 44 4.17 25.59 22.75
N GLY A 45 4.37 25.25 24.02
CA GLY A 45 3.32 25.34 25.02
C GLY A 45 2.79 26.78 25.02
N PRO A 46 1.52 27.01 25.36
CA PRO A 46 0.90 28.33 25.38
C PRO A 46 1.42 29.17 26.58
N GLY A 47 2.75 29.27 26.72
CA GLY A 47 3.42 29.83 27.88
C GLY A 47 4.63 30.71 27.58
N ASP A 48 5.02 30.91 26.31
CA ASP A 48 6.25 31.69 26.01
C ASP A 48 6.11 32.72 24.86
N THR A 49 4.89 33.21 24.62
CA THR A 49 4.72 34.54 24.00
C THR A 49 4.13 35.47 25.04
N GLY A 50 4.95 36.41 25.50
CA GLY A 50 4.48 37.50 26.36
C GLY A 50 3.25 38.21 25.77
N ASP A 51 2.27 38.45 26.64
CA ASP A 51 1.36 39.59 26.63
C ASP A 51 0.41 39.86 25.44
N GLU A 52 -0.02 38.86 24.67
CA GLU A 52 -1.31 38.98 23.94
C GLU A 52 -2.20 37.76 24.15
N ALA A 53 -3.09 37.87 25.13
CA ALA A 53 -4.15 36.90 25.36
C ALA A 53 -5.04 36.82 24.11
N ALA A 54 -4.90 35.73 23.34
CA ALA A 54 -5.86 35.40 22.30
C ALA A 54 -7.28 35.49 22.88
N PRO A 55 -8.22 36.19 22.22
CA PRO A 55 -9.56 36.41 22.77
C PRO A 55 -10.18 35.07 23.16
N SER A 56 -10.93 35.04 24.28
CA SER A 56 -11.46 33.81 24.90
C SER A 56 -12.27 32.91 23.94
N LEU A 57 -12.82 33.48 22.87
CA LEU A 57 -13.47 32.74 21.79
C LEU A 57 -12.48 31.95 20.93
N LEU A 58 -11.30 32.50 20.66
CA LEU A 58 -10.28 31.91 19.80
C LEU A 58 -9.58 30.75 20.52
N SER A 59 -9.31 30.86 21.81
CA SER A 59 -8.79 29.72 22.60
C SER A 59 -9.82 28.58 22.72
N ARG A 60 -11.11 28.90 22.93
CA ARG A 60 -12.20 27.90 22.92
C ARG A 60 -12.37 27.25 21.54
N PHE A 61 -12.26 28.04 20.47
CA PHE A 61 -12.28 27.55 19.09
C PHE A 61 -11.10 26.62 18.82
N LEU A 62 -9.86 27.03 19.15
CA LEU A 62 -8.67 26.19 18.97
C LEU A 62 -8.75 24.90 19.79
N THR A 63 -9.28 24.94 21.02
CA THR A 63 -9.47 23.73 21.83
C THR A 63 -10.55 22.81 21.27
N ALA A 64 -11.63 23.38 20.71
CA ALA A 64 -12.68 22.61 20.03
C ALA A 64 -12.17 22.04 18.70
N PHE A 65 -11.40 22.81 17.94
CA PHE A 65 -10.76 22.43 16.70
C PHE A 65 -9.74 21.31 16.94
N ASN A 66 -8.88 21.43 17.95
CA ASN A 66 -7.93 20.39 18.31
C ASN A 66 -8.63 19.10 18.78
N ARG A 67 -9.74 19.19 19.52
CA ARG A 67 -10.57 18.01 19.85
C ARG A 67 -11.19 17.38 18.61
N LEU A 68 -11.65 18.18 17.66
CA LEU A 68 -12.22 17.73 16.41
C LEU A 68 -11.15 17.09 15.50
N VAL A 69 -9.95 17.68 15.44
CA VAL A 69 -8.79 17.16 14.72
C VAL A 69 -8.27 15.88 15.38
N ALA A 70 -8.23 15.79 16.71
CA ALA A 70 -7.86 14.58 17.43
C ALA A 70 -8.87 13.45 17.19
N GLY A 71 -10.17 13.77 17.20
CA GLY A 71 -11.22 12.84 16.78
C GLY A 71 -11.05 12.38 15.33
N TYR A 72 -10.77 13.31 14.42
CA TYR A 72 -10.52 13.04 13.00
C TYR A 72 -9.27 12.16 12.79
N ARG A 73 -8.19 12.38 13.53
CA ARG A 73 -6.98 11.55 13.50
C ARG A 73 -7.26 10.12 13.96
N ARG A 74 -8.12 9.93 14.97
CA ARG A 74 -8.54 8.60 15.44
C ARG A 74 -9.38 7.86 14.39
N THR A 75 -10.27 8.55 13.68
CA THR A 75 -11.10 7.92 12.63
C THR A 75 -10.27 7.43 11.45
N ARG A 76 -9.18 8.13 11.11
CA ARG A 76 -8.26 7.73 10.03
C ARG A 76 -7.46 6.45 10.30
N CYS A 77 -7.42 5.98 11.54
CA CYS A 77 -6.66 4.80 11.94
C CYS A 77 -7.46 3.49 11.80
N ARG A 78 -8.67 3.53 11.20
CA ARG A 78 -9.57 2.39 11.06
C ARG A 78 -9.71 2.00 9.60
N THR A 79 -9.12 0.88 9.21
CA THR A 79 -9.28 0.33 7.87
C THR A 79 -10.19 -0.90 7.92
N LEU A 80 -11.34 -0.82 7.24
CA LEU A 80 -12.24 -1.95 7.08
C LEU A 80 -11.84 -2.76 5.84
N LEU A 81 -11.49 -4.02 6.04
CA LEU A 81 -11.09 -4.96 4.99
C LEU A 81 -12.16 -6.03 4.83
N ARG A 82 -12.44 -6.41 3.59
CA ARG A 82 -13.34 -7.52 3.29
C ARG A 82 -12.54 -8.83 3.30
N VAL A 83 -13.03 -9.82 4.05
CA VAL A 83 -12.45 -11.17 4.05
C VAL A 83 -12.78 -11.85 2.73
N ARG A 84 -11.75 -12.31 2.01
CA ARG A 84 -11.92 -13.15 0.83
C ARG A 84 -11.92 -14.60 1.28
N VAL A 85 -12.95 -15.34 0.87
CA VAL A 85 -13.04 -16.78 1.09
C VAL A 85 -12.73 -17.43 -0.24
N ASP A 86 -11.72 -18.29 -0.27
CA ASP A 86 -11.36 -19.03 -1.46
C ASP A 86 -12.42 -20.12 -1.73
N GLU A 87 -12.88 -20.24 -2.98
CA GLU A 87 -14.03 -21.11 -3.34
C GLU A 87 -13.69 -22.60 -3.26
N THR A 88 -12.41 -22.96 -3.35
CA THR A 88 -11.96 -24.36 -3.39
C THR A 88 -11.72 -24.97 -2.01
N ASP A 89 -11.06 -24.23 -1.11
CA ASP A 89 -10.62 -24.74 0.20
C ASP A 89 -11.36 -24.08 1.37
N GLY A 90 -12.20 -23.07 1.11
CA GLY A 90 -12.85 -22.27 2.16
C GLY A 90 -11.85 -21.43 2.97
N ALA A 91 -10.60 -21.33 2.54
CA ALA A 91 -9.55 -20.61 3.24
C ALA A 91 -9.84 -19.10 3.23
N LYS A 92 -9.78 -18.48 4.41
CA LYS A 92 -10.00 -17.05 4.59
C LYS A 92 -8.68 -16.30 4.45
N SER A 93 -8.64 -15.31 3.57
CA SER A 93 -7.49 -14.44 3.38
C SER A 93 -7.88 -12.97 3.31
N VAL A 94 -6.97 -12.12 3.77
CA VAL A 94 -7.10 -10.66 3.74
C VAL A 94 -5.79 -10.06 3.26
N ALA A 95 -5.86 -9.01 2.43
CA ALA A 95 -4.69 -8.25 2.02
C ALA A 95 -4.72 -6.89 2.72
N TYR A 96 -3.65 -6.57 3.44
CA TYR A 96 -3.45 -5.27 4.09
C TYR A 96 -2.04 -4.78 3.81
N THR A 97 -1.89 -3.51 3.40
CA THR A 97 -0.57 -2.88 3.15
C THR A 97 0.37 -3.77 2.31
N CYS A 98 -0.15 -4.36 1.22
CA CYS A 98 0.57 -5.28 0.33
C CYS A 98 1.03 -6.62 0.96
N ILE A 99 0.62 -6.94 2.18
CA ILE A 99 0.86 -8.23 2.84
C ILE A 99 -0.44 -9.03 2.83
N ARG A 100 -0.35 -10.32 2.47
CA ARG A 100 -1.46 -11.25 2.58
C ARG A 100 -1.43 -11.96 3.93
N TYR A 101 -2.56 -11.95 4.61
CA TYR A 101 -2.81 -12.64 5.85
C TYR A 101 -3.75 -13.81 5.59
N ARG A 102 -3.46 -14.96 6.21
CA ARG A 102 -4.34 -16.13 6.23
C ARG A 102 -4.92 -16.31 7.62
N TYR A 103 -6.14 -16.81 7.69
CA TYR A 103 -6.72 -17.22 8.95
C TYR A 103 -6.07 -18.52 9.44
N ASP A 104 -5.58 -18.52 10.68
CA ASP A 104 -5.11 -19.73 11.36
C ASP A 104 -6.14 -20.18 12.40
N ALA A 105 -6.64 -21.41 12.25
CA ALA A 105 -7.65 -21.97 13.14
C ALA A 105 -7.08 -22.33 14.52
N VAL A 106 -5.77 -22.49 14.66
CA VAL A 106 -5.14 -22.85 15.94
C VAL A 106 -5.05 -21.65 16.87
N GLU A 107 -4.70 -20.48 16.33
CA GLU A 107 -4.54 -19.24 17.09
C GLU A 107 -5.78 -18.34 17.07
N ASP A 108 -6.82 -18.70 16.32
CA ASP A 108 -8.01 -17.88 16.03
C ASP A 108 -7.61 -16.45 15.61
N SER A 109 -6.60 -16.36 14.74
CA SER A 109 -5.95 -15.10 14.37
C SER A 109 -5.58 -15.07 12.89
N PHE A 110 -5.35 -13.87 12.36
CA PHE A 110 -4.85 -13.69 10.99
C PHE A 110 -3.33 -13.53 11.04
N VAL A 111 -2.61 -14.50 10.50
CA VAL A 111 -1.15 -14.54 10.44
C VAL A 111 -0.66 -14.22 9.03
N PRO A 112 0.50 -13.55 8.86
CA PRO A 112 1.11 -13.36 7.55
C PRO A 112 1.29 -14.68 6.81
N ALA A 113 0.86 -14.74 5.54
CA ALA A 113 0.92 -15.96 4.75
C ALA A 113 2.36 -16.49 4.57
N ALA A 114 3.35 -15.60 4.68
CA ALA A 114 4.78 -15.91 4.54
C ALA A 114 5.49 -16.33 5.84
N GLU A 115 4.86 -16.23 7.03
CA GLU A 115 5.55 -16.35 8.32
C GLU A 115 6.30 -17.69 8.53
N GLY A 116 5.76 -18.78 7.98
CA GLY A 116 6.38 -20.11 8.05
C GLY A 116 7.38 -20.43 6.93
N ILE A 117 7.54 -19.55 5.94
CA ILE A 117 8.33 -19.82 4.73
C ILE A 117 9.61 -18.99 4.78
N LYS A 118 10.63 -19.53 5.44
CA LYS A 118 11.98 -18.96 5.44
C LYS A 118 12.85 -19.70 4.44
N VAL A 119 13.39 -18.96 3.47
CA VAL A 119 14.28 -19.51 2.44
C VAL A 119 15.72 -19.25 2.87
N PHE A 120 16.34 -20.22 3.54
CA PHE A 120 17.76 -20.16 3.88
C PHE A 120 18.63 -20.58 2.68
N PRO A 121 19.87 -20.07 2.56
CA PRO A 121 20.80 -20.49 1.51
C PRO A 121 21.03 -22.01 1.46
N SER A 122 21.11 -22.65 2.62
CA SER A 122 21.27 -24.12 2.75
C SER A 122 20.07 -24.90 2.18
N VAL A 123 18.85 -24.36 2.28
CA VAL A 123 17.64 -24.95 1.71
C VAL A 123 17.60 -24.74 0.20
N ALA A 124 17.89 -23.52 -0.25
CA ALA A 124 17.90 -23.17 -1.67
C ALA A 124 18.94 -23.98 -2.45
N ARG A 125 20.12 -24.23 -1.87
CA ARG A 125 21.14 -25.08 -2.47
C ARG A 125 20.74 -26.56 -2.57
N ARG A 126 20.07 -27.09 -1.55
CA ARG A 126 19.46 -28.43 -1.61
C ARG A 126 18.38 -28.51 -2.70
N ARG A 127 17.64 -27.45 -2.93
CA ARG A 127 16.67 -27.37 -4.04
C ARG A 127 17.35 -27.34 -5.40
N LEU A 128 18.46 -26.60 -5.55
CA LEU A 128 19.24 -26.58 -6.78
C LEU A 128 19.71 -27.99 -7.17
N LEU A 129 20.24 -28.75 -6.20
CA LEU A 129 20.66 -30.14 -6.41
C LEU A 129 19.51 -31.11 -6.73
N ARG A 130 18.29 -30.78 -6.31
CA ARG A 130 17.08 -31.60 -6.54
C ARG A 130 16.32 -31.23 -7.81
N GLY A 131 16.77 -30.22 -8.56
CA GLY A 131 16.07 -29.76 -9.75
C GLY A 131 14.99 -28.70 -9.51
N GLY A 132 15.11 -27.91 -8.44
CA GLY A 132 14.21 -26.79 -8.16
C GLY A 132 12.92 -27.18 -7.43
N LEU A 133 11.86 -26.37 -7.60
CA LEU A 133 10.54 -26.62 -7.02
C LEU A 133 9.69 -27.50 -7.94
N ALA A 134 8.83 -28.32 -7.35
CA ALA A 134 7.82 -29.05 -8.10
C ALA A 134 6.66 -28.12 -8.50
N HIS A 135 6.06 -28.32 -9.67
CA HIS A 135 4.94 -27.49 -10.13
C HIS A 135 3.77 -27.45 -9.14
N ASP A 136 3.46 -28.58 -8.50
CA ASP A 136 2.39 -28.67 -7.49
C ASP A 136 2.70 -27.83 -6.24
N GLU A 137 3.98 -27.78 -5.82
CA GLU A 137 4.41 -26.95 -4.70
C GLU A 137 4.35 -25.46 -5.06
N CYS A 138 4.78 -25.09 -6.27
CA CYS A 138 4.63 -23.72 -6.79
C CYS A 138 3.16 -23.30 -6.82
N ALA A 139 2.28 -24.14 -7.35
CA ALA A 139 0.85 -23.86 -7.41
C ALA A 139 0.24 -23.69 -6.01
N ARG A 140 0.66 -24.52 -5.04
CA ARG A 140 0.27 -24.37 -3.63
C ARG A 140 0.75 -23.05 -3.05
N LEU A 141 2.02 -22.69 -3.24
CA LEU A 141 2.59 -21.44 -2.74
C LEU A 141 1.96 -20.20 -3.37
N GLN A 142 1.67 -20.25 -4.68
CA GLN A 142 1.03 -19.16 -5.40
C GLN A 142 -0.40 -18.91 -4.92
N ARG A 143 -1.14 -19.97 -4.56
CA ARG A 143 -2.46 -19.83 -3.90
C ARG A 143 -2.33 -19.21 -2.51
N LEU A 144 -1.37 -19.68 -1.71
CA LEU A 144 -1.14 -19.22 -0.34
C LEU A 144 -0.71 -17.74 -0.26
N ILE A 145 0.34 -17.36 -1.01
CA ILE A 145 0.98 -16.05 -0.93
C ILE A 145 0.34 -15.06 -1.91
N GLY A 146 -0.02 -15.54 -3.10
CA GLY A 146 -0.48 -14.72 -4.22
C GLY A 146 0.51 -14.65 -5.37
N SER A 147 0.09 -13.97 -6.43
CA SER A 147 0.96 -13.61 -7.55
C SER A 147 1.95 -12.53 -7.13
N ASN A 148 3.15 -12.56 -7.72
CA ASN A 148 4.16 -11.50 -7.58
C ASN A 148 3.77 -10.29 -8.44
N GLU A 149 2.74 -9.55 -8.03
CA GLU A 149 2.29 -8.34 -8.71
C GLU A 149 1.93 -7.24 -7.70
N ILE A 150 2.43 -6.03 -7.93
CA ILE A 150 2.05 -4.86 -7.14
C ILE A 150 0.73 -4.31 -7.67
N THR A 151 -0.39 -4.73 -7.08
CA THR A 151 -1.72 -4.29 -7.52
C THR A 151 -2.02 -2.87 -7.04
N VAL A 152 -1.75 -1.87 -7.86
CA VAL A 152 -2.21 -0.49 -7.61
C VAL A 152 -3.66 -0.35 -8.10
N GLN A 153 -4.61 -0.04 -7.22
CA GLN A 153 -6.00 0.16 -7.64
C GLN A 153 -6.16 1.49 -8.38
N LEU A 154 -6.66 1.45 -9.62
CA LEU A 154 -7.05 2.65 -10.34
C LEU A 154 -8.38 3.18 -9.80
N PRO A 155 -8.44 4.43 -9.30
CA PRO A 155 -9.73 5.03 -9.00
C PRO A 155 -10.49 5.25 -10.31
N THR A 156 -11.81 5.05 -10.23
CA THR A 156 -12.72 5.36 -11.33
C THR A 156 -12.75 6.87 -11.62
N VAL A 157 -13.32 7.26 -12.76
CA VAL A 157 -13.47 8.68 -13.13
C VAL A 157 -14.21 9.44 -12.05
N PHE A 158 -15.33 8.87 -11.60
CA PHE A 158 -16.19 9.47 -10.60
C PHE A 158 -15.47 9.60 -9.25
N GLN A 159 -14.78 8.55 -8.81
CA GLN A 159 -13.99 8.60 -7.58
C GLN A 159 -12.87 9.66 -7.67
N SER A 160 -12.24 9.82 -8.83
CA SER A 160 -11.21 10.83 -9.04
C SER A 160 -11.78 12.26 -8.97
N LEU A 161 -12.96 12.48 -9.55
CA LEU A 161 -13.66 13.77 -9.48
C LEU A 161 -14.09 14.10 -8.04
N VAL A 162 -14.71 13.15 -7.35
CA VAL A 162 -15.13 13.32 -5.95
C VAL A 162 -13.94 13.63 -5.06
N ALA A 163 -12.81 12.95 -5.26
CA ALA A 163 -11.59 13.21 -4.51
C ALA A 163 -11.03 14.63 -4.78
N GLU A 164 -11.05 15.09 -6.03
CA GLU A 164 -10.57 16.45 -6.39
C GLU A 164 -11.48 17.54 -5.79
N PHE A 165 -12.79 17.46 -6.00
CA PHE A 165 -13.75 18.44 -5.45
C PHE A 165 -13.87 18.39 -3.93
N SER A 166 -13.40 17.31 -3.32
CA SER A 166 -13.28 17.16 -1.86
C SER A 166 -12.07 17.89 -1.27
N SER A 167 -11.14 18.36 -2.10
CA SER A 167 -9.97 19.13 -1.65
C SER A 167 -10.41 20.44 -0.97
N VAL A 168 -9.64 20.85 0.05
CA VAL A 168 -9.91 22.05 0.87
C VAL A 168 -10.12 23.29 0.00
N PHE A 169 -9.33 23.45 -1.06
CA PHE A 169 -9.44 24.56 -2.01
C PHE A 169 -10.84 24.66 -2.64
N TYR A 170 -11.34 23.55 -3.20
CA TYR A 170 -12.65 23.50 -3.85
C TYR A 170 -13.80 23.64 -2.85
N VAL A 171 -13.65 23.13 -1.64
CA VAL A 171 -14.66 23.31 -0.58
C VAL A 171 -14.83 24.78 -0.22
N ILE A 172 -13.72 25.49 0.02
CA ILE A 172 -13.75 26.93 0.33
C ILE A 172 -14.30 27.73 -0.86
N GLN A 173 -13.84 27.43 -2.07
CA GLN A 173 -14.32 28.08 -3.29
C GLN A 173 -15.83 27.88 -3.49
N SER A 174 -16.34 26.67 -3.24
CA SER A 174 -17.77 26.39 -3.32
C SER A 174 -18.59 27.20 -2.31
N MET A 175 -18.09 27.34 -1.08
CA MET A 175 -18.74 28.12 -0.04
C MET A 175 -18.83 29.61 -0.43
N GLY A 176 -17.76 30.17 -1.01
CA GLY A 176 -17.79 31.53 -1.57
C GLY A 176 -18.84 31.70 -2.66
N CYS A 177 -18.90 30.75 -3.62
CA CYS A 177 -19.91 30.78 -4.70
C CYS A 177 -21.35 30.76 -4.16
N TRP A 178 -21.61 29.98 -3.09
CA TRP A 178 -22.94 29.92 -2.47
C TRP A 178 -23.34 31.24 -1.79
N VAL A 179 -22.38 31.94 -1.17
CA VAL A 179 -22.62 33.26 -0.57
C VAL A 179 -22.95 34.29 -1.66
N ASP A 180 -22.17 34.32 -2.73
CA ASP A 180 -22.38 35.24 -3.86
C ASP A 180 -23.74 35.02 -4.53
N LEU A 181 -24.15 33.76 -4.67
CA LEU A 181 -25.44 33.39 -5.24
C LEU A 181 -26.64 33.90 -4.40
N GLY A 182 -26.47 34.00 -3.07
CA GLY A 182 -27.50 34.47 -2.15
C GLY A 182 -27.54 35.99 -1.95
N TYR A 183 -26.43 36.72 -2.16
CA TYR A 183 -26.28 38.12 -1.73
C TYR A 183 -26.38 39.15 -2.87
N TYR A 184 -27.32 38.96 -3.81
CA TYR A 184 -27.55 39.78 -5.02
C TYR A 184 -26.54 39.64 -6.19
N LEU A 185 -25.39 38.97 -6.02
CA LEU A 185 -24.40 38.72 -7.08
C LEU A 185 -24.58 37.35 -7.78
N TRP A 186 -25.82 37.01 -8.12
CA TRP A 186 -26.14 35.68 -8.64
C TRP A 186 -25.41 35.33 -9.95
N ASN A 187 -25.17 36.31 -10.81
CA ASN A 187 -24.44 36.18 -12.07
C ASN A 187 -22.95 35.87 -11.86
N VAL A 188 -22.30 36.53 -10.89
CA VAL A 188 -20.89 36.30 -10.56
C VAL A 188 -20.73 34.95 -9.88
N GLY A 189 -21.59 34.62 -8.91
CA GLY A 189 -21.58 33.32 -8.25
C GLY A 189 -21.80 32.16 -9.23
N ALA A 190 -22.74 32.31 -10.18
CA ALA A 190 -22.97 31.32 -11.22
C ALA A 190 -21.76 31.15 -12.15
N LEU A 191 -21.13 32.24 -12.59
CA LEU A 191 -19.94 32.21 -13.43
C LEU A 191 -18.77 31.51 -12.71
N LEU A 192 -18.50 31.88 -11.45
CA LEU A 192 -17.42 31.28 -10.65
C LEU A 192 -17.65 29.79 -10.42
N LEU A 193 -18.89 29.37 -10.18
CA LEU A 193 -19.26 27.97 -10.03
C LEU A 193 -19.03 27.17 -11.32
N ILE A 194 -19.39 27.73 -12.49
CA ILE A 194 -19.12 27.10 -13.79
C ILE A 194 -17.61 26.95 -14.02
N VAL A 195 -16.84 28.02 -13.80
CA VAL A 195 -15.38 28.00 -13.95
C VAL A 195 -14.75 26.97 -13.00
N MET A 196 -15.20 26.91 -11.76
CA MET A 196 -14.78 25.91 -10.78
C MET A 196 -15.02 24.48 -11.28
N LEU A 197 -16.24 24.18 -11.77
CA LEU A 197 -16.60 22.85 -12.26
C LEU A 197 -15.77 22.46 -13.49
N VAL A 198 -15.56 23.39 -14.42
CA VAL A 198 -14.77 23.14 -15.63
C VAL A 198 -13.31 22.91 -15.27
N THR A 199 -12.69 23.81 -14.51
CA THR A 199 -11.27 23.70 -14.13
C THR A 199 -11.00 22.47 -13.26
N GLY A 200 -11.86 22.16 -12.30
CA GLY A 200 -11.78 20.94 -11.48
C GLY A 200 -11.92 19.66 -12.30
N SER A 201 -12.86 19.63 -13.25
CA SER A 201 -13.04 18.48 -14.14
C SER A 201 -11.83 18.28 -15.05
N VAL A 202 -11.31 19.36 -15.65
CA VAL A 202 -10.10 19.30 -16.49
C VAL A 202 -8.94 18.76 -15.67
N LYS A 203 -8.65 19.33 -14.50
CA LYS A 203 -7.53 18.89 -13.65
C LYS A 203 -7.66 17.42 -13.22
N ALA A 204 -8.85 17.00 -12.77
CA ALA A 204 -9.08 15.62 -12.37
C ALA A 204 -8.86 14.63 -13.53
N LEU A 205 -9.29 14.99 -14.74
CA LEU A 205 -9.21 14.12 -15.92
C LEU A 205 -7.86 14.13 -16.62
N THR A 206 -7.18 15.27 -16.71
CA THR A 206 -5.95 15.42 -17.50
C THR A 206 -4.68 15.35 -16.68
N VAL A 207 -4.73 15.66 -15.39
CA VAL A 207 -3.55 15.65 -14.51
C VAL A 207 -3.58 14.45 -13.59
N VAL A 208 -4.60 14.37 -12.72
CA VAL A 208 -4.64 13.38 -11.63
C VAL A 208 -4.76 11.96 -12.17
N ARG A 209 -5.67 11.73 -13.11
CA ARG A 209 -5.91 10.38 -13.63
C ARG A 209 -4.74 9.82 -14.45
N PRO A 210 -4.12 10.57 -15.39
CA PRO A 210 -2.97 10.05 -16.14
C PRO A 210 -1.75 9.80 -15.24
N GLN A 211 -1.52 10.63 -14.22
CA GLN A 211 -0.48 10.38 -13.22
C GLN A 211 -0.70 9.04 -12.49
N LYS A 212 -1.92 8.79 -12.00
CA LYS A 212 -2.27 7.51 -11.36
C LYS A 212 -2.19 6.33 -12.33
N LYS A 213 -2.56 6.53 -13.59
CA LYS A 213 -2.44 5.49 -14.63
C LYS A 213 -0.97 5.14 -14.90
N LYS A 214 -0.09 6.14 -15.02
CA LYS A 214 1.35 5.92 -15.18
C LYS A 214 1.94 5.16 -14.00
N LEU A 215 1.57 5.53 -12.78
CA LEU A 215 2.02 4.80 -11.57
C LEU A 215 1.56 3.35 -11.58
N HIS A 216 0.34 3.08 -12.04
CA HIS A 216 -0.16 1.71 -12.17
C HIS A 216 0.54 0.93 -13.29
N GLU A 217 0.84 1.56 -14.42
CA GLU A 217 1.60 0.93 -15.50
C GLU A 217 3.02 0.59 -15.04
N LEU A 218 3.67 1.47 -14.28
CA LEU A 218 4.97 1.18 -13.65
C LEU A 218 4.90 0.04 -12.63
N ALA A 219 3.80 -0.07 -11.88
CA ALA A 219 3.61 -1.16 -10.93
C ALA A 219 3.29 -2.51 -11.60
N LYS A 220 2.74 -2.48 -12.83
CA LYS A 220 2.35 -3.67 -13.60
C LYS A 220 3.44 -4.05 -14.59
N HIS A 221 4.59 -4.45 -14.08
CA HIS A 221 5.68 -4.97 -14.89
C HIS A 221 5.55 -6.51 -15.01
N ASP A 222 5.06 -6.99 -16.15
CA ASP A 222 4.93 -8.43 -16.48
C ASP A 222 6.02 -8.78 -17.50
N THR A 223 7.03 -9.54 -17.06
CA THR A 223 8.20 -9.91 -17.86
C THR A 223 8.44 -11.41 -17.74
N ASP A 224 8.91 -12.03 -18.81
CA ASP A 224 9.23 -13.46 -18.82
C ASP A 224 10.56 -13.72 -18.12
N VAL A 225 10.60 -14.73 -17.25
CA VAL A 225 11.77 -15.16 -16.51
C VAL A 225 11.96 -16.66 -16.60
N VAL A 226 13.20 -17.13 -16.48
CA VAL A 226 13.54 -18.55 -16.55
C VAL A 226 13.71 -19.11 -15.14
N ALA A 227 12.86 -20.05 -14.76
CA ALA A 227 12.85 -20.68 -13.43
C ALA A 227 13.13 -22.19 -13.52
N LEU A 228 13.88 -22.74 -12.58
CA LEU A 228 14.11 -24.18 -12.46
C LEU A 228 12.93 -24.84 -11.73
N ARG A 229 12.12 -25.61 -12.48
CA ARG A 229 10.95 -26.34 -11.96
C ARG A 229 10.97 -27.78 -12.49
N ASP A 230 10.66 -28.75 -11.63
CA ASP A 230 10.65 -30.18 -11.96
C ASP A 230 11.92 -30.71 -12.68
N GLY A 231 13.08 -30.12 -12.39
CA GLY A 231 14.37 -30.47 -12.99
C GLY A 231 14.69 -29.77 -14.30
N GLU A 232 13.77 -28.98 -14.86
CA GLU A 232 13.93 -28.30 -16.13
C GLU A 232 13.87 -26.77 -15.99
N TRP A 233 14.64 -26.07 -16.81
CA TRP A 233 14.57 -24.61 -16.91
C TRP A 233 13.37 -24.22 -17.77
N THR A 234 12.37 -23.63 -17.16
CA THR A 234 11.10 -23.27 -17.80
C THR A 234 10.88 -21.77 -17.79
N THR A 235 10.38 -21.23 -18.89
CA THR A 235 9.99 -19.82 -18.97
C THR A 235 8.62 -19.62 -18.32
N ILE A 236 8.57 -18.74 -17.32
CA ILE A 236 7.36 -18.37 -16.59
C ILE A 236 7.22 -16.84 -16.59
N ARG A 237 6.01 -16.34 -16.32
CA ARG A 237 5.82 -14.90 -16.12
C ARG A 237 6.32 -14.46 -14.75
N SER A 238 6.79 -13.21 -14.63
CA SER A 238 7.21 -12.59 -13.36
C SER A 238 6.14 -12.69 -12.28
N THR A 239 4.87 -12.56 -12.68
CA THR A 239 3.69 -12.68 -11.80
C THR A 239 3.49 -14.08 -11.20
N ALA A 240 4.10 -15.12 -11.78
CA ALA A 240 4.00 -16.51 -11.33
C ALA A 240 5.21 -16.97 -10.50
N VAL A 241 6.18 -16.10 -10.24
CA VAL A 241 7.32 -16.36 -9.36
C VAL A 241 6.83 -16.50 -7.92
N VAL A 242 7.28 -17.54 -7.22
CA VAL A 242 6.96 -17.78 -5.81
C VAL A 242 8.20 -17.81 -4.93
N MET A 243 8.01 -17.65 -3.62
CA MET A 243 9.12 -17.69 -2.66
C MET A 243 9.88 -19.02 -2.73
N GLY A 244 11.19 -18.90 -2.98
CA GLY A 244 12.11 -20.04 -3.04
C GLY A 244 12.20 -20.73 -4.38
N ASP A 245 11.61 -20.17 -5.44
CA ASP A 245 11.96 -20.48 -6.82
C ASP A 245 13.45 -20.16 -7.09
N LEU A 246 14.04 -20.88 -8.03
CA LEU A 246 15.41 -20.66 -8.49
C LEU A 246 15.34 -20.04 -9.88
N LEU A 247 15.78 -18.79 -10.01
CA LEU A 247 15.73 -18.05 -11.25
C LEU A 247 17.12 -18.01 -11.90
N ARG A 248 17.15 -18.15 -13.22
CA ARG A 248 18.33 -17.83 -14.02
C ARG A 248 18.21 -16.39 -14.50
N ILE A 249 19.26 -15.62 -14.25
CA ILE A 249 19.37 -14.23 -14.69
C ILE A 249 20.33 -14.22 -15.88
N ASP A 250 19.83 -13.86 -17.05
CA ASP A 250 20.64 -13.72 -18.27
C ASP A 250 21.15 -12.26 -18.41
N GLU A 251 22.10 -12.02 -19.31
CA GLU A 251 22.66 -10.68 -19.52
C GLU A 251 21.57 -9.67 -19.93
N GLN A 252 21.66 -8.44 -19.41
CA GLN A 252 20.73 -7.33 -19.68
C GLN A 252 19.28 -7.58 -19.24
N GLN A 253 19.04 -8.55 -18.36
CA GLN A 253 17.72 -8.80 -17.80
C GLN A 253 17.49 -8.01 -16.51
N GLU A 254 16.32 -7.38 -16.39
CA GLU A 254 15.87 -6.74 -15.15
C GLU A 254 15.47 -7.79 -14.10
N LEU A 255 15.72 -7.49 -12.84
CA LEU A 255 15.36 -8.35 -11.72
C LEU A 255 13.88 -8.20 -11.40
N VAL A 256 13.17 -9.31 -11.21
CA VAL A 256 11.71 -9.32 -10.98
C VAL A 256 11.31 -9.48 -9.52
N CYS A 257 12.24 -9.90 -8.67
CA CYS A 257 12.03 -10.09 -7.24
C CYS A 257 13.35 -9.95 -6.47
N ASP A 258 13.23 -9.60 -5.20
CA ASP A 258 14.37 -9.62 -4.27
C ASP A 258 14.81 -11.05 -3.98
N GLY A 259 16.11 -11.23 -3.75
CA GLY A 259 16.67 -12.54 -3.48
C GLY A 259 18.15 -12.48 -3.12
N PHE A 260 18.83 -13.61 -3.31
CA PHE A 260 20.27 -13.74 -3.07
C PHE A 260 20.90 -14.64 -4.12
N LEU A 261 22.16 -14.34 -4.46
CA LEU A 261 22.90 -15.07 -5.48
C LEU A 261 23.40 -16.41 -4.92
N LEU A 262 23.03 -17.51 -5.58
CA LEU A 262 23.40 -18.87 -5.17
C LEU A 262 24.64 -19.40 -5.89
N ASP A 263 24.85 -18.96 -7.13
CA ASP A 263 25.95 -19.39 -7.98
C ASP A 263 26.34 -18.24 -8.92
N GLY A 264 27.61 -18.18 -9.27
CA GLY A 264 28.20 -17.14 -10.13
C GLY A 264 28.45 -15.79 -9.46
N THR A 265 28.67 -14.78 -10.31
CA THR A 265 28.88 -13.38 -9.92
C THR A 265 28.06 -12.48 -10.82
N ALA A 266 27.54 -11.39 -10.28
CA ALA A 266 26.72 -10.44 -11.02
C ALA A 266 27.19 -9.01 -10.80
N VAL A 267 27.04 -8.17 -11.80
CA VAL A 267 27.26 -6.72 -11.71
C VAL A 267 25.89 -6.08 -11.94
N LEU A 268 25.37 -5.43 -10.90
CA LEU A 268 24.00 -4.91 -10.88
C LEU A 268 24.00 -3.40 -10.73
N ASP A 269 23.03 -2.75 -11.37
CA ASP A 269 22.74 -1.35 -11.18
C ASP A 269 21.72 -1.19 -10.04
N GLU A 270 22.19 -0.73 -8.87
CA GLU A 270 21.33 -0.44 -7.71
C GLU A 270 20.98 1.06 -7.63
N SER A 271 21.17 1.85 -8.70
CA SER A 271 20.94 3.29 -8.69
C SER A 271 19.49 3.67 -8.40
N ALA A 272 18.53 2.84 -8.83
CA ALA A 272 17.10 3.04 -8.53
C ALA A 272 16.80 2.95 -7.03
N LEU A 273 17.51 2.10 -6.29
CA LEU A 273 17.30 1.86 -4.86
C LEU A 273 18.18 2.75 -3.98
N THR A 274 19.46 2.89 -4.34
CA THR A 274 20.48 3.57 -3.53
C THR A 274 20.71 5.03 -3.94
N GLY A 275 20.36 5.40 -5.16
CA GLY A 275 20.70 6.69 -5.76
C GLY A 275 22.15 6.81 -6.22
N GLU A 276 22.97 5.76 -6.06
CA GLU A 276 24.37 5.75 -6.50
C GLU A 276 24.46 5.18 -7.92
N PRO A 277 25.08 5.90 -8.88
CA PRO A 277 25.13 5.47 -10.29
C PRO A 277 26.18 4.39 -10.56
N MET A 278 27.00 4.03 -9.56
CA MET A 278 28.10 3.09 -9.74
C MET A 278 27.58 1.65 -9.60
N PRO A 279 27.81 0.78 -10.59
CA PRO A 279 27.33 -0.59 -10.51
C PRO A 279 28.03 -1.34 -9.37
N VAL A 280 27.27 -2.20 -8.69
CA VAL A 280 27.72 -2.95 -7.52
C VAL A 280 27.98 -4.40 -7.90
N HIS A 281 29.13 -4.93 -7.50
CA HIS A 281 29.49 -6.33 -7.71
C HIS A 281 28.89 -7.21 -6.61
N LYS A 282 28.20 -8.27 -7.00
CA LYS A 282 27.59 -9.28 -6.12
C LYS A 282 28.22 -10.65 -6.33
N VAL A 283 28.36 -11.39 -5.23
CA VAL A 283 29.00 -12.71 -5.19
C VAL A 283 28.01 -13.73 -4.64
N ALA A 284 28.12 -14.98 -5.09
CA ALA A 284 27.33 -16.08 -4.56
C ALA A 284 27.58 -16.31 -3.06
N VAL A 285 26.55 -16.80 -2.36
CA VAL A 285 26.65 -17.19 -0.95
C VAL A 285 27.61 -18.38 -0.77
N ASP A 286 28.50 -18.29 0.22
CA ASP A 286 29.44 -19.35 0.58
C ASP A 286 28.75 -20.63 1.07
N GLU A 287 29.40 -21.77 0.80
CA GLU A 287 28.92 -23.09 1.19
C GLU A 287 28.96 -23.26 2.72
N GLY A 288 27.85 -22.94 3.40
CA GLY A 288 27.69 -23.10 4.84
C GLY A 288 27.36 -21.81 5.60
N CYS A 289 27.30 -20.67 4.92
CA CYS A 289 26.76 -19.46 5.52
C CYS A 289 25.22 -19.49 5.50
N GLU A 290 24.58 -19.33 6.66
CA GLU A 290 23.12 -19.17 6.74
C GLU A 290 22.69 -17.70 6.83
N ASP A 291 23.65 -16.80 7.03
CA ASP A 291 23.40 -15.35 7.15
C ASP A 291 23.43 -14.66 5.79
N PHE A 292 22.53 -13.68 5.65
CA PHE A 292 22.47 -12.83 4.46
C PHE A 292 23.43 -11.65 4.60
N ASP A 293 24.40 -11.57 3.69
CA ASP A 293 25.25 -10.39 3.55
C ASP A 293 24.78 -9.52 2.37
N ARG A 294 25.01 -8.21 2.46
CA ARG A 294 24.66 -7.22 1.42
C ARG A 294 25.36 -7.50 0.09
N ARG A 295 26.50 -8.21 0.12
CA ARG A 295 27.26 -8.62 -1.07
C ARG A 295 26.58 -9.73 -1.87
N ASN A 296 25.67 -10.46 -1.26
CA ASN A 296 25.03 -11.62 -1.87
C ASN A 296 23.54 -11.36 -2.14
N ALA A 297 22.96 -10.37 -1.44
CA ALA A 297 21.60 -9.92 -1.66
C ALA A 297 21.45 -9.14 -2.97
N VAL A 298 20.36 -9.39 -3.67
CA VAL A 298 20.00 -8.84 -4.99
C VAL A 298 18.58 -8.27 -4.89
N TYR A 299 18.35 -7.11 -5.50
CA TYR A 299 17.09 -6.35 -5.37
C TYR A 299 16.49 -6.04 -6.74
N ALA A 300 15.16 -6.08 -6.83
CA ALA A 300 14.40 -5.69 -8.02
C ALA A 300 14.11 -4.19 -8.08
#